data_AF-A0A261Y070-F1
#
_entry.id   AF-A0A261Y070-F1
#
_cell.length_a   1.000
_cell.length_b   1.000
_cell.length_c   1.000
_cell.angle_alpha   90.00
_cell.angle_beta   90.00
_cell.angle_gamma   90.00
#
_symmetry.space_group_name_H-M   'P 1'
#
loop_
_entity.id
_entity.type
_entity.pdbx_description
1 polymer ?
#
loop_
_entity_poly.entity_id
_entity_poly.type
_entity_poly.pdbx_seq_one_letter_code
_entity_poly.pdbx_strand_id
1 'polypeptide(L)'
;MLPTFHRLAEAVRKPLIRFVGPRGPVWKDQPAHRGPHPLTPPNLEKHVAKPQPRSQPSQSQNAAPARSSPAKNSHQEAIEFSQLPAKYRRPPIADIEIEAIETGGATAIF
;
A
#
# COMPACT_ATOMS: atom_id res chain seq x y z
N MET A 1 21.49 42.59 -15.68
CA MET A 1 21.14 41.21 -16.05
C MET A 1 21.52 40.30 -14.89
N LEU A 2 20.52 39.71 -14.22
CA LEU A 2 20.73 38.80 -13.08
C LEU A 2 21.12 37.40 -13.57
N PRO A 3 22.10 36.71 -12.97
CA PRO A 3 22.45 35.35 -13.34
C PRO A 3 21.39 34.37 -12.84
N THR A 4 20.90 33.51 -13.73
CA THR A 4 19.96 32.42 -13.46
C THR A 4 20.64 31.31 -12.65
N PHE A 5 20.13 31.05 -11.44
CA PHE A 5 20.64 30.06 -10.47
C PHE A 5 20.54 28.58 -10.90
N HIS A 6 19.99 28.29 -12.09
CA HIS A 6 19.80 26.91 -12.57
C HIS A 6 21.12 26.13 -12.74
N ARG A 7 22.25 26.82 -12.98
CA ARG A 7 23.54 26.17 -13.28
C ARG A 7 24.25 25.56 -12.06
N LEU A 8 23.94 26.02 -10.84
CA LEU A 8 24.61 25.53 -9.62
C LEU A 8 23.96 24.26 -9.05
N ALA A 9 22.69 23.99 -9.36
CA ALA A 9 21.97 22.82 -8.86
C ALA A 9 22.32 21.50 -9.58
N GLU A 10 22.83 21.57 -10.82
CA GLU A 10 23.19 20.38 -11.60
C GLU A 10 24.47 19.67 -11.11
N ALA A 11 25.37 20.40 -10.45
CA ALA A 11 26.64 19.83 -9.99
C ALA A 11 26.48 18.89 -8.78
N VAL A 12 25.46 19.08 -7.96
CA VAL A 12 25.27 18.38 -6.67
C VAL A 12 24.50 17.05 -6.83
N ARG A 13 23.71 16.88 -7.90
CA ARG A 13 22.82 15.71 -8.09
C ARG A 13 23.11 14.98 -9.41
N LYS A 14 24.37 14.66 -9.68
CA LYS A 14 24.73 13.78 -10.80
C LYS A 14 24.46 12.33 -10.40
N PRO A 15 23.49 11.61 -11.02
CA PRO A 15 23.27 10.20 -10.71
C PRO A 15 24.51 9.39 -11.11
N LEU A 16 24.97 8.50 -10.22
CA LEU A 16 26.12 7.62 -10.44
C LEU A 16 25.92 6.65 -11.61
N ILE A 17 24.66 6.34 -11.96
CA ILE A 17 24.32 5.42 -13.05
C ILE A 17 23.99 6.22 -14.31
N ARG A 18 24.72 5.94 -15.39
CA ARG A 18 24.47 6.46 -16.73
C ARG A 18 23.77 5.38 -17.56
N PHE A 19 22.52 5.63 -17.91
CA PHE A 19 21.84 4.82 -18.91
C PHE A 19 22.50 5.06 -20.27
N VAL A 20 23.13 4.04 -20.82
CA VAL A 20 23.67 4.05 -22.18
C VAL A 20 22.54 3.63 -23.12
N GLY A 21 22.10 4.56 -23.98
CA GLY A 21 21.05 4.32 -24.97
C GLY A 21 19.88 5.32 -24.91
N PRO A 22 19.02 5.35 -25.95
CA PRO A 22 17.86 6.23 -25.99
C PRO A 22 16.93 5.93 -24.81
N ARG A 23 16.57 6.95 -24.02
CA ARG A 23 15.56 6.85 -22.94
C ARG A 23 14.12 6.77 -23.48
N GLY A 24 13.95 6.18 -24.66
CA GLY A 24 12.63 5.98 -25.25
C GLY A 24 11.82 5.01 -24.38
N PRO A 25 10.48 5.09 -24.44
CA PRO A 25 9.65 4.08 -23.83
C PRO A 25 10.01 2.73 -24.48
N VAL A 26 10.46 1.78 -23.65
CA VAL A 26 10.84 0.42 -24.08
C VAL A 26 9.62 -0.34 -24.63
N TRP A 27 8.42 0.06 -24.21
CA TRP A 27 7.15 -0.47 -24.67
C TRP A 27 6.44 0.55 -25.57
N LYS A 28 6.64 0.45 -26.89
CA LYS A 28 5.84 1.17 -27.90
C LYS A 28 4.82 0.27 -28.59
N ASP A 29 5.15 -1.02 -28.71
CA ASP A 29 4.46 -1.92 -29.64
C ASP A 29 3.46 -2.86 -28.95
N GLN A 30 3.35 -2.82 -27.64
CA GLN A 30 2.37 -3.63 -26.91
C GLN A 30 1.17 -2.75 -26.54
N PRO A 31 0.03 -2.88 -27.24
CA PRO A 31 -1.18 -2.20 -26.82
C PRO A 31 -1.52 -2.64 -25.40
N ALA A 32 -1.86 -1.68 -24.54
CA ALA A 32 -2.40 -2.00 -23.23
C ALA A 32 -3.62 -2.92 -23.44
N HIS A 33 -3.54 -4.14 -22.93
CA HIS A 33 -4.66 -5.07 -23.02
C HIS A 33 -5.86 -4.44 -22.30
N ARG A 34 -7.01 -4.38 -22.99
CA ARG A 34 -8.27 -3.96 -22.38
C ARG A 34 -9.05 -5.21 -22.00
N GLY A 35 -9.43 -5.31 -20.73
CA GLY A 35 -10.13 -6.48 -20.19
C GLY A 35 -9.20 -7.47 -19.49
N PRO A 36 -9.68 -8.70 -19.21
CA PRO A 36 -8.89 -9.72 -18.53
C PRO A 36 -7.57 -10.01 -19.26
N HIS A 37 -6.50 -10.23 -18.50
CA HIS A 37 -5.20 -10.56 -19.06
C HIS A 37 -5.28 -11.85 -19.90
N PRO A 38 -4.61 -11.97 -21.06
CA PRO A 38 -4.70 -13.17 -21.92
C PRO A 38 -4.25 -14.47 -21.23
N LEU A 39 -3.36 -14.38 -20.24
CA LEU A 39 -2.93 -15.52 -19.41
C LEU A 39 -3.83 -15.78 -18.19
N THR A 40 -4.98 -15.11 -18.07
CA THR A 40 -5.92 -15.39 -16.98
C THR A 40 -6.52 -16.79 -17.20
N PRO A 41 -6.48 -17.68 -16.19
CA PRO A 41 -7.05 -19.01 -16.33
C PRO A 41 -8.56 -18.93 -16.65
N PRO A 42 -9.06 -19.76 -17.57
CA PRO A 42 -10.49 -19.85 -17.81
C PRO A 42 -11.17 -20.35 -16.53
N ASN A 43 -12.27 -19.71 -16.11
CA ASN A 43 -13.07 -20.00 -14.90
C ASN A 43 -12.62 -19.39 -13.56
N LEU A 44 -11.83 -18.32 -13.54
CA LEU A 44 -11.44 -17.65 -12.29
C LEU A 44 -12.64 -17.20 -11.43
N GLU A 45 -13.76 -16.83 -12.07
CA GLU A 45 -14.98 -16.41 -11.37
C GLU A 45 -15.61 -17.47 -10.47
N LYS A 46 -15.34 -18.77 -10.71
CA LYS A 46 -15.89 -19.86 -9.89
C LYS A 46 -15.12 -20.05 -8.58
N HIS A 47 -13.86 -19.62 -8.55
CA HIS A 47 -12.94 -19.87 -7.44
C HIS A 47 -12.54 -18.59 -6.69
N VAL A 48 -12.79 -17.42 -7.26
CA VAL A 48 -12.45 -16.12 -6.67
C VAL A 48 -13.72 -15.33 -6.42
N ALA A 49 -13.96 -14.97 -5.16
CA ALA A 49 -15.07 -14.11 -4.79
C ALA A 49 -14.97 -12.75 -5.48
N LYS A 50 -16.05 -12.32 -6.14
CA LYS A 50 -16.13 -10.98 -6.75
C LYS A 50 -16.07 -9.93 -5.64
N PRO A 51 -15.24 -8.88 -5.75
CA PRO A 51 -15.21 -7.82 -4.75
C PRO A 51 -16.59 -7.13 -4.72
N GLN A 52 -17.29 -7.25 -3.60
CA GLN A 52 -18.52 -6.51 -3.36
C GLN A 52 -18.16 -5.04 -3.05
N PRO A 53 -18.82 -4.06 -3.67
CA PRO A 53 -18.60 -2.66 -3.32
C PRO A 53 -19.00 -2.46 -1.86
N ARG A 54 -18.03 -2.20 -0.99
CA ARG A 54 -18.23 -1.85 0.42
C ARG A 54 -18.83 -0.44 0.48
N SER A 55 -20.12 -0.33 0.20
CA SER A 55 -20.88 0.90 0.44
C SER A 55 -21.04 1.08 1.95
N GLN A 56 -20.10 1.80 2.57
CA GLN A 56 -20.33 2.90 3.53
C GLN A 56 -19.03 3.23 4.30
N PRO A 57 -18.69 4.53 4.46
CA PRO A 57 -17.63 4.96 5.37
C PRO A 57 -18.08 4.71 6.81
N SER A 58 -17.28 3.95 7.55
CA SER A 58 -17.44 3.71 8.98
C SER A 58 -17.41 5.03 9.75
N GLN A 59 -18.57 5.51 10.17
CA GLN A 59 -18.67 6.48 11.26
C GLN A 59 -18.27 5.76 12.54
N SER A 60 -17.27 6.31 13.21
CA SER A 60 -16.87 5.99 14.57
C SER A 60 -18.06 6.17 15.53
N GLN A 61 -18.57 5.09 16.11
CA GLN A 61 -19.41 5.16 17.31
C GLN A 61 -18.90 4.14 18.33
N ASN A 62 -18.38 4.67 19.43
CA ASN A 62 -18.16 3.95 20.68
C ASN A 62 -19.50 3.39 21.19
N ALA A 63 -19.56 2.10 21.56
CA ALA A 63 -20.03 1.63 22.87
C ALA A 63 -20.31 0.11 22.95
N ALA A 64 -19.81 -0.48 24.05
CA ALA A 64 -20.25 -1.66 24.81
C ALA A 64 -19.90 -3.10 24.35
N PRO A 65 -19.62 -4.02 25.31
CA PRO A 65 -19.09 -5.36 25.04
C PRO A 65 -20.21 -6.38 24.84
N ALA A 66 -20.26 -6.99 23.65
CA ALA A 66 -21.17 -8.10 23.38
C ALA A 66 -20.49 -9.44 23.67
N ARG A 67 -21.18 -10.23 24.50
CA ARG A 67 -20.84 -11.54 25.05
C ARG A 67 -20.37 -12.55 24.00
N SER A 68 -19.48 -13.42 24.46
CA SER A 68 -19.00 -14.62 23.77
C SER A 68 -20.13 -15.56 23.34
N SER A 69 -20.04 -16.07 22.12
CA SER A 69 -20.60 -17.37 21.72
C SER A 69 -19.71 -17.96 20.62
N PRO A 70 -19.36 -19.26 20.68
CA PRO A 70 -18.46 -19.87 19.69
C PRO A 70 -19.30 -20.36 18.51
N ALA A 71 -19.43 -19.55 17.46
CA ALA A 71 -20.04 -20.00 16.21
C ALA A 71 -18.97 -20.65 15.32
N LYS A 72 -18.97 -21.99 15.30
CA LYS A 72 -18.48 -22.76 14.15
C LYS A 72 -19.48 -22.55 13.01
N ASN A 73 -19.01 -22.03 11.87
CA ASN A 73 -19.46 -22.27 10.47
C ASN A 73 -19.01 -21.08 9.60
N SER A 74 -17.92 -21.23 8.85
CA SER A 74 -17.87 -21.62 7.43
C SER A 74 -18.25 -20.49 6.46
N HIS A 75 -17.21 -19.83 5.95
CA HIS A 75 -17.13 -19.16 4.64
C HIS A 75 -18.28 -18.21 4.26
N GLN A 76 -18.28 -16.98 4.80
CA GLN A 76 -18.73 -15.75 4.08
C GLN A 76 -18.82 -14.49 4.95
N GLU A 77 -18.43 -14.53 6.22
CA GLU A 77 -18.37 -13.31 7.03
C GLU A 77 -17.02 -12.61 6.80
N ALA A 78 -17.08 -11.32 6.48
CA ALA A 78 -15.89 -10.48 6.40
C ALA A 78 -15.18 -10.53 7.76
N ILE A 79 -13.96 -11.07 7.77
CA ILE A 79 -13.18 -11.19 8.99
C ILE A 79 -12.83 -9.79 9.48
N GLU A 80 -13.36 -9.41 10.64
CA GLU A 80 -12.99 -8.16 11.29
C GLU A 80 -11.54 -8.22 11.76
N PHE A 81 -10.84 -7.10 11.70
CA PHE A 81 -9.40 -7.06 12.01
C PHE A 81 -9.10 -7.50 13.45
N SER A 82 -10.05 -7.29 14.37
CA SER A 82 -10.01 -7.72 15.77
C SER A 82 -10.09 -9.24 15.95
N GLN A 83 -10.54 -9.99 14.94
CA GLN A 83 -10.65 -11.46 14.96
C GLN A 83 -9.41 -12.15 14.42
N LEU A 84 -8.50 -11.41 13.77
CA LEU A 84 -7.26 -11.97 13.24
C LEU A 84 -6.33 -12.45 14.37
N PRO A 85 -5.55 -13.52 14.17
CA PRO A 85 -4.49 -13.91 15.10
C PRO A 85 -3.49 -12.76 15.36
N ALA A 86 -2.89 -12.73 16.57
CA ALA A 86 -1.99 -11.65 17.00
C ALA A 86 -0.85 -11.38 16.02
N LYS A 87 -0.30 -12.43 15.39
CA LYS A 87 0.77 -12.32 14.36
C LYS A 87 0.38 -11.54 13.10
N TYR A 88 -0.92 -11.38 12.84
CA TYR A 88 -1.44 -10.61 11.69
C TYR A 88 -2.01 -9.25 12.11
N ARG A 89 -2.01 -8.94 13.41
CA ARG A 89 -2.40 -7.62 13.91
C ARG A 89 -1.19 -6.70 13.84
N ARG A 90 -1.45 -5.42 13.57
CA ARG A 90 -0.42 -4.39 13.71
C ARG A 90 -0.11 -4.24 15.20
N PRO A 91 1.17 -4.20 15.60
CA PRO A 91 1.52 -3.83 16.96
C PRO A 91 1.03 -2.40 17.25
N PRO A 92 0.64 -2.09 18.49
CA PRO A 92 0.42 -0.70 18.89
C PRO A 92 1.74 0.08 18.73
N ILE A 93 1.64 1.33 18.30
CA ILE A 93 2.80 2.21 18.14
C ILE A 93 3.37 2.49 19.53
N ALA A 94 4.66 2.23 19.73
CA ALA A 94 5.36 2.51 20.99
C ALA A 94 5.72 4.00 21.09
N ASP A 95 5.84 4.54 22.30
CA ASP A 95 6.15 5.97 22.51
C ASP A 95 7.45 6.40 21.82
N ILE A 96 8.45 5.52 21.80
CA ILE A 96 9.71 5.75 21.08
C ILE A 96 9.52 5.84 19.55
N GLU A 97 8.57 5.09 18.99
CA GLU A 97 8.23 5.16 17.57
C GLU A 97 7.49 6.47 17.27
N ILE A 98 6.62 6.93 18.18
CA ILE A 98 5.96 8.23 18.07
C ILE A 98 7.00 9.34 18.05
N GLU A 99 7.92 9.35 19.01
CA GLU A 99 8.99 10.34 19.06
C GLU A 99 9.87 10.29 17.80
N ALA A 100 10.22 9.10 17.31
CA ALA A 100 10.99 8.95 16.08
C ALA A 100 10.24 9.49 14.84
N ILE A 101 8.93 9.31 14.76
CA ILE A 101 8.10 9.86 13.69
C ILE A 101 8.04 11.40 13.78
N GLU A 102 7.81 11.93 14.98
CA GLU A 102 7.70 13.37 15.23
C GLU A 102 9.02 14.11 14.99
N THR A 103 10.14 13.50 15.36
CA THR A 103 11.49 14.05 15.16
C THR A 103 12.03 13.80 13.73
N GLY A 104 11.27 13.11 12.88
CA GLY A 104 11.65 12.81 11.50
C GLY A 104 12.77 11.78 11.36
N GLY A 105 13.02 10.98 12.41
CA GLY A 105 13.98 9.87 12.41
C GLY A 105 15.46 10.28 12.30
N ALA A 106 15.76 11.58 12.32
CA ALA A 106 17.11 12.11 12.11
C ALA A 106 17.87 12.42 13.41
N THR A 107 17.22 12.31 14.58
CA THR A 107 17.79 12.67 15.89
C THR A 107 18.53 11.54 16.58
N ALA A 108 18.30 10.27 16.19
CA ALA A 108 19.01 9.12 16.76
C ALA A 108 20.34 8.88 16.03
N ILE A 109 21.37 9.62 16.43
CA ILE A 109 22.77 9.33 16.06
C ILE A 109 23.33 8.48 17.21
N PHE A 110 23.60 7.19 16.93
CA PHE A 110 24.30 6.27 17.84
C PHE A 110 25.80 6.23 17.50
#